data_AF-A0A259CKL1-F1
#
_entry.id   AF-A0A259CKL1-F1
#
_cell.length_a   1.000
_cell.length_b   1.000
_cell.length_c   1.000
_cell.angle_alpha   90.00
_cell.angle_beta   90.00
_cell.angle_gamma   90.00
#
_symmetry.space_group_name_H-M   'P 1'
#
loop_
_entity.id
_entity.type
_entity.pdbx_description
1 polymer ?
#
loop_
_entity_poly.entity_id
_entity_poly.type
_entity_poly.pdbx_seq_one_letter_code
_entity_poly.pdbx_strand_id
1 'polypeptide(L)'
;MKVFTNRSIVLVSIGLLFPALVFGHGDVYHDNVETNKVIPPNQTANRYKSINSEYLKSVKPIFEKKCFDCHANTTQYPWYYKVPGIKQMIDYDIKEAKKHLDMGKNFPFISHETPLKDLESIKKVSIDGDMPPLRYILGHWDSRLNKSEKQTIIQWSDESILTLKGVDHE
;
A
#
# COMPACT_ATOMS: atom_id res chain seq x y z
N MET A 1 -37.25 44.62 39.63
CA MET A 1 -35.77 44.66 39.44
C MET A 1 -35.09 44.63 40.80
N LYS A 2 -34.53 43.47 41.17
CA LYS A 2 -33.36 43.23 42.05
C LYS A 2 -33.47 41.80 42.61
N VAL A 3 -32.63 40.93 42.07
CA VAL A 3 -32.29 39.62 42.60
C VAL A 3 -31.38 39.85 43.81
N PHE A 4 -31.68 39.23 44.95
CA PHE A 4 -30.74 39.09 46.05
C PHE A 4 -30.73 37.65 46.57
N THR A 5 -29.51 37.15 46.68
CA THR A 5 -28.99 35.85 47.06
C THR A 5 -29.44 35.34 48.44
N ASN A 6 -29.59 34.02 48.61
CA ASN A 6 -28.88 33.33 49.70
C ASN A 6 -28.74 31.80 49.55
N ARG A 7 -27.67 31.29 50.17
CA ARG A 7 -27.04 29.97 50.04
C ARG A 7 -27.72 28.90 50.90
N SER A 8 -27.69 27.64 50.48
CA SER A 8 -27.61 26.49 51.40
C SER A 8 -26.95 25.30 50.71
N ILE A 9 -25.88 24.83 51.35
CA ILE A 9 -25.05 23.68 51.00
C ILE A 9 -25.75 22.43 51.53
N VAL A 10 -25.90 21.38 50.71
CA VAL A 10 -26.11 20.03 51.21
C VAL A 10 -25.11 19.12 50.51
N LEU A 11 -24.22 18.56 51.33
CA LEU A 11 -23.19 17.58 51.00
C LEU A 11 -23.85 16.30 50.48
N VAL A 12 -23.51 15.89 49.25
CA VAL A 12 -23.83 14.54 48.78
C VAL A 12 -22.55 13.73 48.75
N SER A 13 -22.48 12.84 49.73
CA SER A 13 -21.45 11.87 50.00
C SER A 13 -21.24 10.93 48.80
N ILE A 14 -19.96 10.67 48.54
CA ILE A 14 -19.43 9.72 47.55
C ILE A 14 -19.96 8.32 47.84
N GLY A 15 -20.74 7.77 46.91
CA GLY A 15 -21.07 6.35 46.82
C GLY A 15 -20.45 5.77 45.56
N LEU A 16 -19.25 5.19 45.69
CA LEU A 16 -18.63 4.34 44.67
C LEU A 16 -19.52 3.10 44.45
N LEU A 17 -20.29 3.10 43.36
CA LEU A 17 -20.88 1.90 42.81
C LEU A 17 -20.25 1.68 41.43
N PHE A 18 -19.26 0.78 41.40
CA PHE A 18 -18.73 0.18 40.18
C PHE A 18 -19.81 -0.70 39.54
N PRO A 19 -20.31 -0.39 38.33
CA PRO A 19 -20.94 -1.41 37.51
C PRO A 19 -19.82 -2.05 36.69
N ALA A 20 -19.51 -3.31 37.02
CA ALA A 20 -18.75 -4.19 36.17
C ALA A 20 -19.53 -4.43 34.87
N LEU A 21 -19.26 -3.63 33.84
CA LEU A 21 -19.62 -3.95 32.47
C LEU A 21 -18.37 -4.42 31.74
N VAL A 22 -18.22 -5.74 31.83
CA VAL A 22 -17.46 -6.61 30.95
C VAL A 22 -17.76 -6.23 29.50
N PHE A 23 -16.89 -5.44 28.87
CA PHE A 23 -16.84 -5.41 27.42
C PHE A 23 -16.14 -6.67 26.95
N GLY A 24 -16.96 -7.63 26.54
CA GLY A 24 -16.52 -8.83 25.84
C GLY A 24 -15.59 -8.44 24.69
N HIS A 25 -14.44 -9.10 24.62
CA HIS A 25 -13.67 -9.12 23.38
C HIS A 25 -14.53 -9.80 22.32
N GLY A 26 -14.78 -9.06 21.25
CA GLY A 26 -15.46 -9.55 20.06
C GLY A 26 -14.87 -10.89 19.65
N ASP A 27 -15.77 -11.84 19.46
CA ASP A 27 -15.60 -13.04 18.69
C ASP A 27 -14.84 -12.73 17.40
N VAL A 28 -13.56 -13.09 17.39
CA VAL A 28 -12.80 -13.24 16.16
C VAL A 28 -13.51 -14.33 15.37
N TYR A 29 -14.29 -13.92 14.38
CA TYR A 29 -14.73 -14.77 13.29
C TYR A 29 -13.47 -15.34 12.62
N HIS A 30 -13.13 -16.58 12.99
CA HIS A 30 -12.29 -17.41 12.16
C HIS A 30 -13.15 -17.85 10.99
N ASP A 31 -13.14 -17.09 9.90
CA ASP A 31 -13.57 -17.61 8.61
C ASP A 31 -12.76 -18.87 8.34
N ASN A 32 -13.47 -19.98 8.14
CA ASN A 32 -12.91 -21.22 7.64
C ASN A 32 -12.43 -20.97 6.20
N VAL A 33 -11.24 -20.38 6.07
CA VAL A 33 -10.45 -20.49 4.85
C VAL A 33 -10.17 -21.96 4.71
N GLU A 34 -10.85 -22.59 3.75
CA GLU A 34 -10.63 -23.96 3.32
C GLU A 34 -9.15 -24.11 2.95
N THR A 35 -8.34 -24.53 3.92
CA THR A 35 -6.90 -24.59 3.75
C THR A 35 -6.54 -25.72 2.80
N ASN A 36 -5.81 -25.37 1.74
CA ASN A 36 -5.00 -26.25 0.89
C ASN A 36 -5.73 -27.12 -0.14
N LYS A 37 -6.33 -26.50 -1.17
CA LYS A 37 -6.09 -27.01 -2.53
C LYS A 37 -4.75 -26.45 -3.00
N VAL A 38 -3.74 -27.31 -3.14
CA VAL A 38 -2.51 -26.96 -3.86
C VAL A 38 -2.94 -26.57 -5.28
N ILE A 39 -2.87 -25.28 -5.58
CA ILE A 39 -3.23 -24.75 -6.90
C ILE A 39 -2.29 -25.39 -7.92
N PRO A 40 -2.81 -26.10 -8.94
CA PRO A 40 -1.98 -26.70 -9.97
C PRO A 40 -1.06 -25.64 -10.62
N PRO A 41 0.22 -25.96 -10.91
CA PRO A 41 1.17 -24.99 -11.47
C PRO A 41 0.68 -24.30 -12.76
N ASN A 42 -0.14 -24.98 -13.57
CA ASN A 42 -0.73 -24.42 -14.79
C ASN A 42 -1.79 -23.34 -14.50
N GLN A 43 -2.53 -23.46 -13.40
CA GLN A 43 -3.55 -22.49 -12.99
C GLN A 43 -2.88 -21.21 -12.47
N THR A 44 -1.77 -21.36 -11.72
CA THR A 44 -0.95 -20.21 -11.28
C THR A 44 -0.35 -19.46 -12.47
N ALA A 45 0.17 -20.16 -13.48
CA ALA A 45 0.69 -19.53 -14.69
C ALA A 45 -0.38 -18.74 -15.47
N ASN A 46 -1.59 -19.29 -15.57
CA ASN A 46 -2.72 -18.60 -16.21
C ASN A 46 -3.15 -17.34 -15.45
N ARG A 47 -3.19 -17.40 -14.11
CA ARG A 47 -3.48 -16.25 -13.24
C ARG A 47 -2.46 -15.14 -13.45
N TYR A 48 -1.16 -15.46 -13.45
CA TYR A 48 -0.11 -14.48 -13.73
C TYR A 48 -0.23 -13.86 -15.12
N LYS A 49 -0.57 -14.67 -16.12
CA LYS A 49 -0.79 -14.17 -17.48
C LYS A 49 -1.96 -13.18 -17.55
N SER A 50 -3.06 -13.46 -16.86
CA SER A 50 -4.22 -12.57 -16.77
C SER A 50 -3.85 -11.23 -16.11
N ILE A 51 -3.24 -11.29 -14.92
CA ILE A 51 -2.78 -10.12 -14.17
C ILE A 51 -1.82 -9.27 -15.01
N ASN A 52 -0.88 -9.92 -15.68
CA ASN A 52 0.09 -9.25 -16.52
C ASN A 52 -0.55 -8.57 -17.74
N SER A 53 -1.59 -9.15 -18.33
CA SER A 53 -2.32 -8.55 -19.45
C SER A 53 -2.96 -7.22 -19.04
N GLU A 54 -3.68 -7.20 -17.91
CA GLU A 54 -4.30 -5.97 -17.40
C GLU A 54 -3.27 -4.94 -16.92
N TYR A 55 -2.18 -5.42 -16.30
CA TYR A 55 -1.03 -4.58 -15.94
C TYR A 55 -0.48 -3.84 -17.17
N LEU A 56 -0.19 -4.55 -18.26
CA LEU A 56 0.36 -3.98 -19.48
C LEU A 56 -0.56 -2.93 -20.10
N LYS A 57 -1.88 -3.13 -20.02
CA LYS A 57 -2.89 -2.27 -20.64
C LYS A 57 -3.12 -0.97 -19.88
N SER A 58 -3.21 -1.04 -18.54
CA SER A 58 -3.76 0.06 -17.73
C SER A 58 -2.79 0.63 -16.69
N VAL A 59 -1.88 -0.18 -16.16
CA VAL A 59 -1.02 0.20 -15.02
C VAL A 59 0.41 0.52 -15.45
N LYS A 60 0.98 -0.25 -16.38
CA LYS A 60 2.36 -0.07 -16.83
C LYS A 60 2.67 1.36 -17.33
N PRO A 61 1.80 2.03 -18.11
CA PRO A 61 2.06 3.41 -18.52
C PRO A 61 2.16 4.41 -17.36
N ILE A 62 1.52 4.11 -16.23
CA ILE A 62 1.61 4.91 -15.00
C ILE A 62 2.94 4.60 -14.31
N PHE A 63 3.29 3.32 -14.15
CA PHE A 63 4.55 2.92 -13.51
C PHE A 63 5.78 3.42 -14.28
N GLU A 64 5.73 3.42 -15.62
CA GLU A 64 6.77 4.00 -16.48
C GLU A 64 7.06 5.47 -16.16
N LYS A 65 6.02 6.23 -15.79
CA LYS A 65 6.14 7.66 -15.48
C LYS A 65 6.45 7.96 -14.02
N LYS A 66 6.08 7.05 -13.10
CA LYS A 66 5.99 7.35 -11.67
C LYS A 66 6.89 6.47 -10.79
N CYS A 67 7.27 5.29 -11.27
CA CYS A 67 7.94 4.26 -10.46
C CYS A 67 9.27 3.79 -11.07
N PHE A 68 9.36 3.76 -12.41
CA PHE A 68 10.44 3.08 -13.12
C PHE A 68 11.81 3.71 -12.92
N ASP A 69 11.89 5.00 -12.64
CA ASP A 69 13.16 5.66 -12.35
C ASP A 69 13.92 4.99 -11.20
N CYS A 70 13.23 4.42 -10.23
CA CYS A 70 13.85 3.67 -9.13
C CYS A 70 13.68 2.16 -9.27
N HIS A 71 12.53 1.70 -9.77
CA HIS A 71 12.16 0.28 -9.72
C HIS A 71 12.46 -0.51 -11.00
N ALA A 72 12.83 0.11 -12.12
CA ALA A 72 13.05 -0.59 -13.39
C ALA A 72 14.56 -0.71 -13.74
N ASN A 73 14.84 -1.12 -14.97
CA ASN A 73 16.20 -1.24 -15.50
C ASN A 73 16.72 0.06 -16.14
N THR A 74 15.88 1.10 -16.22
CA THR A 74 16.23 2.37 -16.84
C THR A 74 15.77 3.49 -15.94
N THR A 75 16.71 4.39 -15.64
CA THR A 75 16.48 5.56 -14.78
C THR A 75 16.76 6.81 -15.58
N GLN A 76 15.83 7.77 -15.54
CA GLN A 76 16.08 9.12 -16.04
C GLN A 76 16.77 9.93 -14.95
N TYR A 77 18.09 10.07 -15.07
CA TYR A 77 18.87 10.81 -14.08
C TYR A 77 18.74 12.32 -14.26
N PRO A 78 18.49 13.09 -13.18
CA PRO A 78 18.48 14.55 -13.24
C PRO A 78 19.90 15.09 -13.49
N TRP A 79 20.01 16.33 -13.95
CA TRP A 79 21.30 16.96 -14.29
C TRP A 79 22.32 16.96 -13.13
N TYR A 80 21.83 17.03 -11.88
CA TYR A 80 22.65 17.04 -10.67
C TYR A 80 23.15 15.65 -10.24
N TYR A 81 22.73 14.57 -10.91
CA TYR A 81 23.26 13.22 -10.66
C TYR A 81 24.79 13.13 -10.84
N LYS A 82 25.39 14.04 -11.60
CA LYS A 82 26.85 14.10 -11.80
C LYS A 82 27.61 14.66 -10.60
N VAL A 83 26.92 15.24 -9.61
CA VAL A 83 27.56 15.84 -8.43
C VAL A 83 27.99 14.74 -7.44
N PRO A 84 29.29 14.66 -7.07
CA PRO A 84 29.76 13.73 -6.05
C PRO A 84 29.02 13.93 -4.71
N GLY A 85 28.73 12.85 -4.02
CA GLY A 85 27.84 12.80 -2.84
C GLY A 85 26.40 12.51 -3.24
N ILE A 86 25.82 13.34 -4.12
CA ILE A 86 24.44 13.16 -4.59
C ILE A 86 24.32 11.91 -5.47
N LYS A 87 25.30 11.67 -6.35
CA LYS A 87 25.37 10.46 -7.17
C LYS A 87 25.25 9.19 -6.32
N GLN A 88 26.09 9.07 -5.28
CA GLN A 88 26.13 7.90 -4.41
C GLN A 88 24.83 7.72 -3.63
N MET A 89 24.21 8.82 -3.19
CA MET A 89 22.91 8.79 -2.53
C MET A 89 21.82 8.24 -3.46
N ILE A 90 21.73 8.77 -4.69
CA ILE A 90 20.75 8.30 -5.69
C ILE A 90 21.00 6.83 -6.06
N ASP A 91 22.26 6.45 -6.30
CA ASP A 91 22.63 5.06 -6.60
C ASP A 91 22.23 4.11 -5.46
N TYR A 92 22.40 4.54 -4.21
CA TYR A 92 21.99 3.79 -3.03
C TYR A 92 20.47 3.65 -2.95
N ASP A 93 19.73 4.74 -3.12
CA ASP A 93 18.26 4.74 -3.07
C ASP A 93 17.65 3.83 -4.16
N ILE A 94 18.15 3.90 -5.40
CA ILE A 94 17.72 3.02 -6.50
C ILE A 94 18.04 1.56 -6.17
N LYS A 95 19.27 1.29 -5.69
CA LYS A 95 19.68 -0.07 -5.32
C LYS A 95 18.78 -0.63 -4.22
N GLU A 96 18.45 0.17 -3.21
CA GLU A 96 17.57 -0.25 -2.11
C GLU A 96 16.13 -0.49 -2.59
N ALA A 97 15.59 0.43 -3.40
CA ALA A 97 14.26 0.28 -3.99
C ALA A 97 14.11 -1.04 -4.77
N LYS A 98 15.11 -1.40 -5.59
CA LYS A 98 15.12 -2.65 -6.37
C LYS A 98 15.28 -3.92 -5.52
N LYS A 99 15.87 -3.85 -4.32
CA LYS A 99 15.86 -4.99 -3.39
C LYS A 99 14.44 -5.27 -2.89
N HIS A 100 13.66 -4.21 -2.69
CA HIS A 100 12.28 -4.35 -2.26
C HIS A 100 11.34 -4.76 -3.38
N LEU A 101 11.51 -4.19 -4.57
CA LEU A 101 10.69 -4.50 -5.73
C LEU A 101 11.40 -4.09 -7.02
N ASP A 102 11.69 -5.03 -7.91
CA ASP A 102 12.29 -4.79 -9.22
C ASP A 102 11.26 -5.09 -10.33
N MET A 103 10.82 -4.01 -10.98
CA MET A 103 9.90 -3.95 -12.11
C MET A 103 10.62 -3.98 -13.47
N GLY A 104 11.89 -4.37 -13.51
CA GLY A 104 12.68 -4.51 -14.74
C GLY A 104 12.14 -5.58 -15.70
N LYS A 105 11.25 -6.46 -15.21
CA LYS A 105 10.42 -7.36 -16.00
C LYS A 105 8.95 -7.06 -15.74
N ASN A 106 8.08 -7.46 -16.66
CA ASN A 106 6.64 -7.39 -16.41
C ASN A 106 6.23 -8.41 -15.33
N PHE A 107 4.98 -8.37 -14.89
CA PHE A 107 4.48 -9.20 -13.79
C PHE A 107 4.65 -10.71 -14.09
N PRO A 108 5.03 -11.55 -13.10
CA PRO A 108 5.36 -11.19 -11.71
C PRO A 108 6.69 -10.44 -11.59
N PHE A 109 6.73 -9.47 -10.67
CA PHE A 109 7.93 -8.69 -10.39
C PHE A 109 8.98 -9.51 -9.63
N ILE A 110 10.20 -9.00 -9.58
CA ILE A 110 11.28 -9.63 -8.83
C ILE A 110 11.38 -8.92 -7.48
N SER A 111 11.22 -9.64 -6.39
CA SER A 111 11.40 -9.13 -5.03
C SER A 111 11.86 -10.23 -4.08
N HIS A 112 12.07 -9.90 -2.82
CA HIS A 112 12.29 -10.88 -1.74
C HIS A 112 10.96 -11.42 -1.16
N GLU A 113 9.83 -10.97 -1.71
CA GLU A 113 8.48 -11.30 -1.28
C GLU A 113 7.76 -12.18 -2.31
N THR A 114 6.53 -12.58 -2.01
CA THR A 114 5.68 -13.28 -3.00
C THR A 114 4.96 -12.27 -3.91
N PRO A 115 4.55 -12.65 -5.13
CA PRO A 115 3.76 -11.75 -5.99
C PRO A 115 2.47 -11.22 -5.35
N LEU A 116 1.88 -11.99 -4.43
CA LEU A 116 0.73 -11.54 -3.63
C LEU A 116 1.13 -10.40 -2.68
N LYS A 117 2.25 -10.55 -1.96
CA LYS A 117 2.78 -9.54 -1.04
C LYS A 117 3.27 -8.29 -1.77
N ASP A 118 3.81 -8.43 -2.98
CA ASP A 118 4.15 -7.30 -3.84
C ASP A 118 2.90 -6.47 -4.19
N LEU A 119 1.81 -7.14 -4.62
CA LEU A 119 0.54 -6.46 -4.93
C LEU A 119 -0.06 -5.77 -3.70
N GLU A 120 -0.04 -6.43 -2.54
CA GLU A 120 -0.47 -5.83 -1.26
C GLU A 120 0.36 -4.58 -0.93
N SER A 121 1.67 -4.63 -1.13
CA SER A 121 2.59 -3.51 -0.89
C SER A 121 2.35 -2.35 -1.86
N ILE A 122 2.22 -2.63 -3.16
CA ILE A 122 1.90 -1.65 -4.20
C ILE A 122 0.58 -0.94 -3.87
N LYS A 123 -0.46 -1.69 -3.52
CA LYS A 123 -1.75 -1.14 -3.10
C LYS A 123 -1.58 -0.22 -1.90
N LYS A 124 -0.90 -0.69 -0.86
CA LYS A 124 -0.68 0.07 0.38
C LYS A 124 0.03 1.39 0.12
N VAL A 125 1.18 1.39 -0.56
CA VAL A 125 1.92 2.63 -0.83
C VAL A 125 1.15 3.59 -1.74
N SER A 126 0.29 3.07 -2.62
CA SER A 126 -0.61 3.89 -3.44
C SER A 126 -1.70 4.55 -2.60
N ILE A 127 -2.28 3.83 -1.63
CA ILE A 127 -3.28 4.36 -0.68
C ILE A 127 -2.65 5.40 0.25
N ASP A 128 -1.49 5.11 0.81
CA ASP A 128 -0.87 5.95 1.83
C ASP A 128 -0.17 7.17 1.19
N GLY A 129 0.24 7.05 -0.08
CA GLY A 129 1.01 8.10 -0.75
C GLY A 129 2.46 8.17 -0.27
N ASP A 130 2.95 7.08 0.33
CA ASP A 130 4.32 6.95 0.86
C ASP A 130 5.38 6.94 -0.27
N MET A 131 4.94 6.66 -1.51
CA MET A 131 5.78 6.68 -2.70
C MET A 131 5.39 7.83 -3.65
N PRO A 132 6.38 8.56 -4.21
CA PRO A 132 7.81 8.45 -3.91
C PRO A 132 8.19 9.13 -2.58
N PRO A 133 9.36 8.80 -1.99
CA PRO A 133 9.82 9.43 -0.76
C PRO A 133 9.91 10.96 -0.87
N LEU A 134 9.67 11.67 0.23
CA LEU A 134 9.65 13.15 0.24
C LEU A 134 10.91 13.77 -0.38
N ARG A 135 12.10 13.17 -0.14
CA ARG A 135 13.37 13.64 -0.69
C ARG A 135 13.37 13.69 -2.23
N TYR A 136 12.69 12.75 -2.87
CA TYR A 136 12.60 12.65 -4.32
C TYR A 136 11.63 13.70 -4.88
N ILE A 137 10.51 13.92 -4.19
CA ILE A 137 9.49 14.91 -4.54
C ILE A 137 10.05 16.33 -4.60
N LEU A 138 11.02 16.67 -3.74
CA LEU A 138 11.64 18.01 -3.75
C LEU A 138 12.29 18.36 -5.11
N GLY A 139 12.76 17.37 -5.87
CA GLY A 139 13.33 17.53 -7.21
C GLY A 139 12.40 17.09 -8.34
N HIS A 140 11.33 16.34 -8.04
CA HIS A 140 10.44 15.70 -9.01
C HIS A 140 8.98 15.84 -8.53
N TRP A 141 8.47 17.06 -8.45
CA TRP A 141 7.13 17.33 -7.89
C TRP A 141 6.00 16.66 -8.68
N ASP A 142 6.22 16.43 -9.97
CA ASP A 142 5.31 15.76 -10.92
C ASP A 142 5.31 14.23 -10.79
N SER A 143 6.19 13.65 -9.97
CA SER A 143 6.30 12.20 -9.76
C SER A 143 5.19 11.59 -8.89
N ARG A 144 4.37 12.42 -8.23
CA ARG A 144 3.24 11.93 -7.43
C ARG A 144 2.14 11.35 -8.32
N LEU A 145 1.48 10.31 -7.82
CA LEU A 145 0.26 9.79 -8.41
C LEU A 145 -0.88 10.81 -8.27
N ASN A 146 -1.58 11.08 -9.37
CA ASN A 146 -2.84 11.79 -9.30
C ASN A 146 -3.98 10.85 -8.86
N LYS A 147 -5.18 11.41 -8.61
CA LYS A 147 -6.33 10.64 -8.12
C LYS A 147 -6.72 9.49 -9.05
N SER A 148 -6.73 9.73 -10.36
CA SER A 148 -7.09 8.71 -11.35
C SER A 148 -6.04 7.60 -11.41
N GLU A 149 -4.76 7.96 -11.48
CA GLU A 149 -3.65 7.01 -11.51
C GLU A 149 -3.65 6.10 -10.27
N LYS A 150 -3.81 6.71 -9.09
CA LYS A 150 -3.94 5.99 -7.82
C LYS A 150 -5.09 5.00 -7.83
N GLN A 151 -6.26 5.41 -8.32
CA GLN A 151 -7.42 4.52 -8.38
C GLN A 151 -7.21 3.35 -9.35
N THR A 152 -6.60 3.59 -10.51
CA THR A 152 -6.25 2.53 -11.46
C THR A 152 -5.32 1.49 -10.85
N ILE A 153 -4.28 1.92 -10.12
CA ILE A 153 -3.33 1.00 -9.46
C ILE A 153 -4.00 0.19 -8.35
N ILE A 154 -4.82 0.84 -7.51
CA ILE A 154 -5.52 0.19 -6.41
C ILE A 154 -6.47 -0.87 -6.95
N GLN A 155 -7.29 -0.53 -7.96
CA GLN A 155 -8.24 -1.45 -8.56
C GLN A 155 -7.52 -2.68 -9.16
N TRP A 156 -6.50 -2.46 -9.99
CA TRP A 156 -5.73 -3.56 -10.56
C TRP A 156 -5.10 -4.44 -9.48
N SER A 157 -4.59 -3.84 -8.41
CA SER A 157 -3.98 -4.59 -7.30
C SER A 157 -5.02 -5.45 -6.58
N ASP A 158 -6.22 -4.92 -6.33
CA ASP A 158 -7.32 -5.66 -5.69
C ASP A 158 -7.80 -6.85 -6.52
N GLU A 159 -8.10 -6.64 -7.80
CA GLU A 159 -8.51 -7.69 -8.72
C GLU A 159 -7.42 -8.78 -8.85
N SER A 160 -6.15 -8.36 -8.90
CA SER A 160 -5.00 -9.27 -8.97
C SER A 160 -4.84 -10.09 -7.68
N ILE A 161 -5.02 -9.47 -6.51
CA ILE A 161 -4.97 -10.15 -5.21
C ILE A 161 -6.07 -11.23 -5.13
N LEU A 162 -7.30 -10.90 -5.54
CA LEU A 162 -8.40 -11.85 -5.56
C LEU A 162 -8.13 -13.02 -6.52
N THR A 163 -7.63 -12.70 -7.72
CA THR A 163 -7.19 -13.69 -8.71
C THR A 163 -6.14 -14.65 -8.14
N LEU A 164 -5.14 -14.14 -7.40
CA LEU A 164 -4.11 -14.99 -6.79
C LEU A 164 -4.65 -15.82 -5.63
N LYS A 165 -5.57 -15.28 -4.82
CA LYS A 165 -6.27 -16.02 -3.75
C LYS A 165 -7.25 -17.06 -4.28
N GLY A 166 -7.60 -17.01 -5.57
CA GLY A 166 -8.58 -17.92 -6.17
C GLY A 166 -10.02 -17.57 -5.80
N VAL A 167 -10.28 -16.29 -5.55
CA VAL A 167 -11.64 -15.77 -5.38
C VAL A 167 -12.10 -15.30 -6.76
N ASP A 168 -13.03 -16.04 -7.36
CA ASP A 168 -13.62 -15.66 -8.64
C ASP A 168 -14.67 -14.56 -8.42
N HIS A 169 -14.70 -13.55 -9.29
CA HIS A 169 -15.76 -12.53 -9.30
C HIS A 169 -17.00 -13.13 -9.97
N GLU A 170 -17.96 -13.60 -9.17
CA GLU A 170 -19.33 -13.95 -9.63
C GLU A 170 -20.14 -12.71 -10.02
#